data_AF-A0A350MML1-F1
#
_entry.id   AF-A0A350MML1-F1
#
_cell.length_a   1.000
_cell.length_b   1.000
_cell.length_c   1.000
_cell.angle_alpha   90.00
_cell.angle_beta   90.00
_cell.angle_gamma   90.00
#
_symmetry.space_group_name_H-M   'P 1'
#
loop_
_entity.id
_entity.type
_entity.pdbx_description
1 polymer ?
#
loop_
_entity_poly.entity_id
_entity_poly.type
_entity_poly.pdbx_seq_one_letter_code
_entity_poly.pdbx_strand_id
1 'polypeptide(L)'
;VKKIPPDLRYDSAFHILQNRFHQFENLTDTEKKLVRKEIDSLQKVYPRQLASVHDLVDHIDHIVKVAGIDHVGIGSDFDGGGGLADCKDVSEIPNITSELIRRGYSAEEIQKIWGGNLMRVLQAQ
;
A
#
# COMPACT_ATOMS: atom_id res chain seq x y z
N VAL A 1 12.33 -1.23 -10.82
CA VAL A 1 11.86 -1.15 -9.42
C VAL A 1 12.66 -0.08 -8.72
N LYS A 2 11.97 0.92 -8.15
CA LYS A 2 12.60 1.97 -7.34
C LYS A 2 13.34 1.33 -6.17
N LYS A 3 14.63 1.60 -6.03
CA LYS A 3 15.44 1.08 -4.92
C LYS A 3 15.37 2.07 -3.78
N ILE A 4 14.81 1.65 -2.64
CA ILE A 4 14.84 2.40 -1.40
C ILE A 4 16.01 1.84 -0.57
N PRO A 5 16.97 2.67 -0.12
CA PRO A 5 18.05 2.18 0.73
C PRO A 5 17.49 1.68 2.08
N PRO A 6 18.04 0.59 2.65
CA PRO A 6 17.60 0.10 3.95
C PRO A 6 17.88 1.13 5.04
N ASP A 7 16.94 1.31 5.98
CA ASP A 7 17.17 2.07 7.21
C ASP A 7 17.61 1.10 8.31
N LEU A 8 18.92 0.85 8.37
CA LEU A 8 19.52 -0.08 9.32
C LEU A 8 19.16 0.23 10.79
N ARG A 9 18.87 1.50 11.12
CA ARG A 9 18.49 1.90 12.49
C ARG A 9 17.05 1.49 12.77
N TYR A 10 16.13 1.78 11.86
CA TYR A 10 14.75 1.32 11.95
C TYR A 10 14.69 -0.21 12.00
N ASP A 11 15.38 -0.88 11.08
CA ASP A 11 15.37 -2.34 10.97
C ASP A 11 15.86 -3.00 12.27
N SER A 12 16.94 -2.49 12.85
CA SER A 12 17.47 -2.97 14.14
C SER A 12 16.46 -2.75 15.29
N ALA A 13 15.87 -1.56 15.38
CA ALA A 13 14.91 -1.24 16.44
C ALA A 13 13.62 -2.06 16.31
N PHE A 14 13.14 -2.27 15.08
CA PHE A 14 11.97 -3.08 14.79
C PHE A 14 12.23 -4.56 15.11
N HIS A 15 13.42 -5.08 14.80
CA HIS A 15 13.80 -6.45 15.15
C HIS A 15 13.82 -6.70 16.66
N ILE A 16 14.31 -5.73 17.44
CA ILE A 16 14.26 -5.79 18.91
C ILE A 16 12.81 -5.83 19.40
N LEU A 17 11.94 -4.99 18.83
CA LEU A 17 10.51 -4.99 19.15
C LEU A 17 9.86 -6.34 18.82
N GLN A 18 10.13 -6.93 17.66
CA GLN A 18 9.62 -8.25 17.27
C GLN A 18 10.03 -9.33 18.26
N ASN A 19 11.32 -9.39 18.64
CA ASN A 19 11.81 -10.40 19.57
C ASN A 19 11.18 -10.28 20.97
N ARG A 20 10.98 -9.04 21.45
CA ARG A 20 10.32 -8.77 22.73
C ARG A 20 8.87 -9.26 22.77
N PHE A 21 8.19 -9.26 21.63
CA PHE A 21 6.78 -9.67 21.50
C PHE A 21 6.64 -10.98 20.73
N HIS A 22 7.60 -11.91 20.84
CA HIS A 22 7.52 -13.26 20.27
C HIS A 22 7.14 -13.27 18.77
N GLN A 23 7.78 -12.43 17.96
CA GLN A 23 7.48 -12.27 16.53
C GLN A 23 6.02 -11.85 16.23
N PHE A 24 5.36 -11.23 17.22
CA PHE A 24 3.95 -10.85 17.22
C PHE A 24 2.96 -12.02 17.16
N GLU A 25 3.42 -13.23 17.49
CA GLU A 25 2.55 -14.40 17.57
C GLU A 25 1.78 -14.45 18.90
N ASN A 26 0.55 -14.94 18.85
CA ASN A 26 -0.30 -15.23 20.01
C ASN A 26 -0.51 -14.06 21.00
N LEU A 27 -0.44 -12.82 20.53
CA LEU A 27 -0.60 -11.63 21.36
C LEU A 27 -2.03 -11.48 21.91
N THR A 28 -2.14 -11.09 23.18
CA THR A 28 -3.38 -10.59 23.78
C THR A 28 -3.77 -9.26 23.15
N ASP A 29 -5.05 -8.85 23.26
CA ASP A 29 -5.49 -7.57 22.69
C ASP A 29 -4.82 -6.35 23.35
N THR A 30 -4.43 -6.47 24.62
CA THR A 30 -3.65 -5.45 25.31
C THR A 30 -2.24 -5.34 24.71
N GLU A 31 -1.58 -6.47 24.47
CA GLU A 31 -0.26 -6.50 23.83
C GLU A 31 -0.32 -6.00 22.39
N LYS A 32 -1.35 -6.36 21.60
CA LYS A 32 -1.54 -5.82 20.25
C LYS A 32 -1.61 -4.28 20.25
N LYS A 33 -2.38 -3.71 21.19
CA LYS A 33 -2.48 -2.25 21.35
C LYS A 33 -1.15 -1.62 21.74
N LEU A 34 -0.39 -2.28 22.61
CA LEU A 34 0.94 -1.82 23.01
C LEU A 34 1.92 -1.87 21.83
N VAL A 35 1.99 -2.99 21.11
CA VAL A 35 2.81 -3.16 19.91
C VAL A 35 2.50 -2.08 18.89
N ARG A 36 1.21 -1.80 18.62
CA ARG A 36 0.83 -0.73 17.68
C ARG A 36 1.36 0.64 18.11
N LYS A 37 1.20 1.00 19.39
CA LYS A 37 1.76 2.25 19.93
C LYS A 37 3.28 2.32 19.84
N GLU A 38 3.97 1.20 20.03
CA GLU A 38 5.43 1.13 19.91
C GLU A 38 5.90 1.26 18.48
N ILE A 39 5.23 0.60 17.52
CA ILE A 39 5.46 0.76 16.09
C ILE A 39 5.26 2.22 15.68
N ASP A 40 4.16 2.85 16.09
CA ASP A 40 3.87 4.25 15.79
C ASP A 40 4.96 5.17 16.35
N SER A 41 5.49 4.87 17.54
CA SER A 41 6.59 5.63 18.16
C SER A 41 7.90 5.44 17.39
N LEU A 42 8.22 4.21 16.98
CA LEU A 42 9.39 3.94 16.14
C LEU A 42 9.32 4.69 14.80
N GLN A 43 8.16 4.71 14.14
CA GLN A 43 7.97 5.42 12.88
C GLN A 43 8.12 6.94 13.02
N LYS A 44 7.81 7.52 14.19
CA LYS A 44 8.06 8.95 14.47
C LYS A 44 9.55 9.26 14.63
N VAL A 45 10.31 8.36 15.26
CA VAL A 45 11.77 8.51 15.46
C VAL A 45 12.54 8.23 14.17
N TYR A 46 12.07 7.27 13.38
CA TYR A 46 12.65 6.84 12.11
C TYR A 46 11.61 6.99 11.00
N PRO A 47 11.40 8.22 10.48
CA PRO A 47 10.40 8.47 9.45
C PRO A 47 10.72 7.69 8.19
N ARG A 48 9.77 6.87 7.74
CA ARG A 48 9.90 6.09 6.51
C ARG A 48 9.91 6.99 5.29
N GLN A 49 10.74 6.64 4.31
CA GLN A 49 10.60 7.19 2.95
C GLN A 49 9.45 6.46 2.25
N LEU A 50 8.32 7.16 2.09
CA LEU A 50 7.14 6.60 1.43
C LEU A 50 7.24 6.68 -0.09
N ALA A 51 6.60 5.73 -0.77
CA ALA A 51 6.32 5.80 -2.19
C ALA A 51 5.26 6.88 -2.47
N SER A 52 5.17 7.36 -3.71
CA SER A 52 4.12 8.28 -4.15
C SER A 52 3.07 7.59 -5.03
N VAL A 53 1.97 8.29 -5.31
CA VAL A 53 0.97 7.88 -6.31
C VAL A 53 1.62 7.62 -7.67
N HIS A 54 2.64 8.41 -8.03
CA HIS A 54 3.40 8.15 -9.25
C HIS A 54 4.05 6.76 -9.25
N ASP A 55 4.68 6.36 -8.15
CA ASP A 55 5.28 5.03 -8.03
C ASP A 55 4.18 3.93 -8.06
N LEU A 56 3.03 4.16 -7.42
CA LEU A 56 1.89 3.24 -7.47
C LEU A 56 1.42 3.04 -8.93
N VAL A 57 1.28 4.11 -9.70
CA VAL A 57 0.80 4.00 -11.08
C VAL A 57 1.88 3.41 -12.00
N ASP A 58 3.18 3.56 -11.72
CA ASP A 58 4.23 2.77 -12.40
C ASP A 58 4.01 1.26 -12.21
N HIS A 59 3.57 0.84 -11.02
CA HIS A 59 3.21 -0.55 -10.76
C HIS A 59 1.94 -0.97 -11.52
N ILE A 60 0.92 -0.12 -11.60
CA ILE A 60 -0.27 -0.38 -12.42
C ILE A 60 0.12 -0.59 -13.89
N ASP A 61 0.93 0.31 -14.46
CA ASP A 61 1.41 0.18 -15.85
C ASP A 61 2.14 -1.14 -16.09
N HIS A 62 2.98 -1.55 -15.14
CA HIS A 62 3.68 -2.82 -15.23
C HIS A 62 2.73 -4.00 -15.22
N ILE A 63 1.72 -4.01 -14.34
CA ILE A 63 0.74 -5.09 -14.26
C ILE A 63 -0.13 -5.12 -15.52
N VAL A 64 -0.58 -3.96 -16.02
CA VAL A 64 -1.31 -3.87 -17.30
C VAL A 64 -0.47 -4.45 -18.44
N LYS A 65 0.84 -4.15 -18.49
CA LYS A 65 1.74 -4.70 -19.51
C LYS A 65 1.90 -6.23 -19.42
N VAL A 66 1.89 -6.79 -18.21
CA VAL A 66 2.16 -8.22 -17.98
C VAL A 66 0.88 -9.06 -18.07
N ALA A 67 -0.21 -8.59 -17.47
CA ALA A 67 -1.46 -9.34 -17.31
C ALA A 67 -2.59 -8.83 -18.23
N GLY A 68 -2.46 -7.64 -18.83
CA GLY A 68 -3.51 -6.99 -19.61
C GLY A 68 -4.51 -6.20 -18.76
N ILE A 69 -5.12 -5.18 -19.37
CA ILE A 69 -6.02 -4.23 -18.68
C ILE A 69 -7.24 -4.89 -18.02
N ASP A 70 -7.69 -6.04 -18.51
CA ASP A 70 -8.86 -6.76 -17.99
C ASP A 70 -8.57 -7.54 -16.67
N HIS A 71 -7.33 -7.51 -16.19
CA HIS A 71 -6.86 -8.29 -15.03
C HIS A 71 -6.27 -7.43 -13.91
N VAL A 72 -6.50 -6.11 -13.94
CA VAL A 72 -5.97 -5.16 -12.94
C VAL A 72 -7.09 -4.59 -12.09
N GLY A 73 -6.86 -4.46 -10.79
CA GLY A 73 -7.78 -3.84 -9.84
C GLY A 73 -7.03 -3.14 -8.72
N ILE A 74 -7.74 -2.34 -7.92
CA ILE A 74 -7.18 -1.64 -6.75
C ILE A 74 -7.67 -2.31 -5.46
N GLY A 75 -6.73 -2.65 -4.58
CA GLY A 75 -6.97 -2.99 -3.18
C GLY A 75 -6.02 -2.16 -2.32
N SER A 76 -6.53 -1.16 -1.62
CA SER A 76 -5.69 -0.14 -0.97
C SER A 76 -5.00 -0.62 0.31
N ASP A 77 -5.59 -1.60 0.99
CA ASP A 77 -5.13 -2.05 2.32
C ASP A 77 -4.92 -0.87 3.30
N PHE A 78 -5.80 0.13 3.24
CA PHE A 78 -5.80 1.22 4.21
C PHE A 78 -5.91 0.64 5.63
N ASP A 79 -5.21 1.27 6.57
CA ASP A 79 -5.02 0.81 7.95
C ASP A 79 -4.16 -0.48 8.12
N GLY A 80 -3.64 -1.05 7.03
CA GLY A 80 -2.74 -2.22 7.00
C GLY A 80 -1.26 -1.92 7.29
N GLY A 81 -0.89 -0.65 7.50
CA GLY A 81 0.47 -0.22 7.85
C GLY A 81 1.39 0.15 6.69
N GLY A 82 0.85 0.15 5.46
CA GLY A 82 1.42 0.80 4.29
C GLY A 82 1.05 2.29 4.19
N GLY A 83 1.32 2.89 3.04
CA GLY A 83 0.88 4.26 2.74
C GLY A 83 1.68 4.92 1.61
N LEU A 84 1.08 5.94 1.00
CA LEU A 84 1.73 6.80 0.02
C LEU A 84 1.93 8.19 0.62
N ALA A 85 3.00 8.87 0.20
CA ALA A 85 3.32 10.23 0.67
C ALA A 85 2.21 11.25 0.34
N ASP A 86 1.51 11.03 -0.76
CA ASP A 86 0.50 11.88 -1.41
C ASP A 86 -0.84 11.17 -1.62
N CYS A 87 -1.11 10.09 -0.87
CA CYS A 87 -2.41 9.44 -0.75
C CYS A 87 -2.51 8.70 0.60
N LYS A 88 -2.80 9.44 1.66
CA LYS A 88 -2.77 8.99 3.06
C LYS A 88 -4.01 8.21 3.48
N ASP A 89 -5.16 8.59 2.94
CA ASP A 89 -6.45 8.02 3.28
C ASP A 89 -7.40 8.01 2.08
N VAL A 90 -8.62 7.50 2.30
CA VAL A 90 -9.65 7.34 1.29
C VAL A 90 -10.03 8.65 0.58
N SER A 91 -9.90 9.80 1.25
CA SER A 91 -10.25 11.10 0.67
C SER A 91 -9.26 11.54 -0.41
N GLU A 92 -8.03 11.00 -0.40
CA GLU A 92 -6.96 11.33 -1.34
C GLU A 92 -6.86 10.36 -2.53
N ILE A 93 -7.68 9.29 -2.56
CA ILE A 93 -7.78 8.36 -3.70
C ILE A 93 -7.97 9.05 -5.07
N PRO A 94 -8.69 10.18 -5.21
CA PRO A 94 -8.78 10.89 -6.49
C PRO A 94 -7.42 11.26 -7.11
N ASN A 95 -6.34 11.32 -6.33
CA ASN A 95 -4.98 11.52 -6.84
C ASN A 95 -4.54 10.36 -7.74
N ILE A 96 -4.94 9.12 -7.43
CA ILE A 96 -4.66 7.93 -8.25
C ILE A 96 -5.37 8.06 -9.60
N THR A 97 -6.65 8.41 -9.60
CA THR A 97 -7.41 8.65 -10.84
C THR A 97 -6.80 9.78 -11.67
N SER A 98 -6.38 10.87 -11.02
CA SER A 98 -5.73 12.00 -11.70
C SER A 98 -4.43 11.58 -12.39
N GLU A 99 -3.62 10.75 -11.74
CA GLU A 99 -2.39 10.21 -12.32
C GLU A 99 -2.67 9.23 -13.48
N LEU A 100 -3.70 8.38 -13.38
CA LEU A 100 -4.12 7.51 -14.49
C LEU A 100 -4.57 8.32 -15.72
N ILE A 101 -5.37 9.37 -15.52
CA ILE A 101 -5.77 10.30 -16.59
C ILE A 101 -4.54 10.95 -17.22
N ARG A 102 -3.60 11.42 -16.39
CA ARG A 102 -2.35 12.05 -16.87
C ARG A 102 -1.51 11.11 -17.73
N ARG A 103 -1.58 9.80 -17.48
CA ARG A 103 -0.89 8.76 -18.27
C ARG A 103 -1.65 8.30 -19.52
N GLY A 104 -2.86 8.83 -19.75
CA GLY A 104 -3.62 8.60 -20.97
C GLY A 104 -4.52 7.37 -20.93
N TYR A 105 -4.80 6.82 -19.74
CA TYR A 105 -5.83 5.79 -19.60
C TYR A 105 -7.20 6.35 -20.01
N SER A 106 -7.95 5.58 -20.79
CA SER A 106 -9.31 5.95 -21.18
C SER A 106 -10.26 5.86 -19.99
N ALA A 107 -11.43 6.52 -20.09
CA ALA A 107 -12.46 6.42 -19.06
C ALA A 107 -12.91 4.97 -18.84
N GLU A 108 -12.99 4.18 -19.91
CA GLU A 108 -13.33 2.75 -19.86
C GLU A 108 -12.26 1.92 -19.16
N GLU A 109 -10.97 2.20 -19.40
CA GLU A 109 -9.87 1.51 -18.73
C GLU A 109 -9.81 1.86 -17.23
N ILE A 110 -10.02 3.14 -16.89
CA ILE A 110 -10.12 3.59 -15.49
C ILE A 110 -11.29 2.91 -14.79
N GLN A 111 -12.45 2.80 -15.44
CA GLN A 111 -13.60 2.06 -14.89
C GLN A 111 -13.27 0.59 -14.64
N LYS A 112 -12.54 -0.07 -15.54
CA LYS A 112 -12.08 -1.44 -15.36
C LYS A 112 -11.21 -1.59 -14.11
N ILE A 113 -10.22 -0.72 -13.95
CA ILE A 113 -9.28 -0.70 -12.80
C ILE A 113 -10.02 -0.46 -11.48
N TRP A 114 -10.95 0.49 -11.44
CA TRP A 114 -11.65 0.84 -10.19
C TRP A 114 -12.65 -0.20 -9.70
N GLY A 115 -13.12 -1.09 -10.57
CA GLY A 115 -14.06 -2.12 -10.13
C GLY A 115 -14.67 -2.94 -11.25
N GLY A 116 -14.63 -2.49 -12.50
CA GLY A 116 -15.20 -3.25 -13.62
C GLY A 116 -14.62 -4.67 -13.71
N ASN A 117 -13.30 -4.81 -13.53
CA ASN A 117 -12.64 -6.11 -13.52
C ASN A 117 -13.01 -6.97 -12.31
N LEU A 118 -13.10 -6.37 -11.12
CA LEU A 118 -13.51 -7.07 -9.92
C LEU A 118 -14.95 -7.60 -10.07
N MET A 119 -15.87 -6.76 -10.52
CA MET A 119 -17.28 -7.13 -10.71
C MET A 119 -17.44 -8.25 -11.74
N ARG A 120 -16.69 -8.19 -12.86
CA ARG A 120 -16.65 -9.27 -13.85
C ARG A 120 -16.29 -10.61 -13.22
N VAL A 121 -15.30 -10.64 -12.32
CA VAL A 121 -14.86 -11.86 -11.64
C VAL A 121 -15.91 -12.35 -10.64
N LEU A 122 -16.47 -11.45 -9.83
CA LEU A 122 -17.49 -11.81 -8.82
C LEU A 122 -18.77 -12.36 -9.44
N GLN A 123 -19.13 -11.92 -10.66
CA GLN A 123 -20.31 -12.40 -11.39
C GLN A 123 -20.10 -13.75 -12.09
N ALA A 124 -18.87 -14.20 -12.25
CA ALA A 124 -18.54 -15.48 -12.89
C ALA A 124 -18.58 -16.67 -11.92
N GLN A 125 -19.02 -16.44 -10.68
CA GLN A 125 -19.13 -17.42 -9.59
C GLN A 125 -20.57 -17.85 -9.37
#